data_AF-A0A961API0-F1
#
_entry.id   AF-A0A961API0-F1
#
_cell.length_a   1.000
_cell.length_b   1.000
_cell.length_c   1.000
_cell.angle_alpha   90.00
_cell.angle_beta   90.00
_cell.angle_gamma   90.00
#
_symmetry.space_group_name_H-M   'P 1'
#
loop_
_entity.id
_entity.type
_entity.pdbx_description
1 polymer ?
#
loop_
_entity_poly.entity_id
_entity_poly.type
_entity_poly.pdbx_seq_one_letter_code
_entity_poly.pdbx_strand_id
1 'polypeptide(L)'
;MPQLHTMEFWKYWHDQFSVALDLFLISVTSLAGIGLGRLSVGGIRLGVAGVLFSGLIFSHFGFVLNPEVAHFVKEFGLVLFVFALGLQMGPGFFAS
;
A
#
# COMPACT_ATOMS: atom_id res chain seq x y z
N MET A 1 -38.30 17.43 -11.73
CA MET A 1 -38.25 16.09 -12.38
C MET A 1 -36.84 15.86 -12.94
N PRO A 2 -36.34 14.62 -12.92
CA PRO A 2 -35.02 14.25 -12.44
C PRO A 2 -34.08 13.85 -13.58
N GLN A 3 -33.03 14.63 -13.84
CA GLN A 3 -32.02 14.30 -14.86
C GLN A 3 -30.58 14.47 -14.36
N LEU A 4 -30.35 14.33 -13.04
CA LEU A 4 -29.01 14.45 -12.42
C LEU A 4 -28.48 13.12 -11.81
N HIS A 5 -29.21 12.00 -11.92
CA HIS A 5 -28.80 10.71 -11.33
C HIS A 5 -28.13 9.73 -12.32
N THR A 6 -28.30 9.93 -13.63
CA THR A 6 -27.80 9.00 -14.66
C THR A 6 -26.32 9.20 -15.01
N MET A 7 -25.77 10.39 -14.79
CA MET A 7 -24.37 10.71 -15.08
C MET A 7 -23.40 10.24 -13.99
N GLU A 8 -23.86 10.17 -12.74
CA GLU A 8 -23.10 9.60 -11.60
C GLU A 8 -22.95 8.08 -11.71
N PHE A 9 -23.99 7.38 -12.18
CA PHE A 9 -24.02 5.92 -12.26
C PHE A 9 -23.02 5.35 -13.28
N TRP A 10 -22.83 6.04 -14.41
CA TRP A 10 -21.84 5.67 -15.44
C TRP A 10 -20.40 5.89 -14.99
N LYS A 11 -20.15 6.96 -14.23
CA LYS A 11 -18.83 7.25 -13.66
C LYS A 11 -18.46 6.24 -12.58
N TYR A 12 -19.42 5.85 -11.73
CA TYR A 12 -19.27 4.77 -10.76
C TYR A 12 -18.92 3.43 -11.42
N TRP A 13 -19.50 3.13 -12.58
CA TRP A 13 -19.24 1.88 -13.29
C TRP A 13 -17.84 1.82 -13.92
N HIS A 14 -17.27 2.96 -14.34
CA HIS A 14 -15.92 3.00 -14.91
C HIS A 14 -14.81 3.03 -13.85
N ASP A 15 -15.07 3.62 -12.68
CA ASP A 15 -14.05 3.78 -11.63
C ASP A 15 -13.80 2.47 -10.84
N GLN A 16 -14.84 1.65 -10.64
CA GLN A 16 -14.76 0.40 -9.88
C GLN A 16 -13.77 -0.63 -10.46
N PHE A 17 -13.59 -0.67 -11.78
CA PHE A 17 -12.64 -1.59 -12.42
C PHE A 17 -11.17 -1.17 -12.23
N SER A 18 -10.90 0.13 -12.08
CA SER A 18 -9.55 0.62 -11.84
C SER A 18 -9.10 0.36 -10.40
N VAL A 19 -9.97 0.62 -9.42
CA VAL A 19 -9.63 0.49 -8.00
C VAL A 19 -9.36 -0.96 -7.61
N ALA A 20 -10.14 -1.92 -8.12
CA ALA A 20 -9.94 -3.33 -7.84
C ALA A 20 -8.57 -3.84 -8.35
N LEU A 21 -8.15 -3.40 -9.53
CA LEU A 21 -6.84 -3.73 -10.08
C LEU A 21 -5.71 -3.10 -9.26
N ASP A 22 -5.84 -1.84 -8.85
CA ASP A 22 -4.85 -1.15 -8.02
C ASP A 22 -4.64 -1.86 -6.68
N LEU A 23 -5.73 -2.25 -6.00
CA LEU A 23 -5.66 -3.02 -4.76
C LEU A 23 -5.02 -4.40 -4.99
N PHE A 24 -5.35 -5.06 -6.10
CA PHE A 24 -4.72 -6.32 -6.48
C PHE A 24 -3.21 -6.15 -6.70
N LEU A 25 -2.79 -5.09 -7.40
CA LEU A 25 -1.38 -4.77 -7.63
C LEU A 25 -0.63 -4.48 -6.33
N ILE A 26 -1.23 -3.70 -5.42
CA ILE A 26 -0.64 -3.42 -4.10
C ILE A 26 -0.47 -4.71 -3.29
N SER A 27 -1.46 -5.60 -3.34
CA SER A 27 -1.41 -6.89 -2.66
C SER A 27 -0.30 -7.79 -3.22
N VAL A 28 -0.25 -7.96 -4.54
CA VAL A 28 0.79 -8.74 -5.23
C VAL A 28 2.18 -8.17 -4.95
N THR A 29 2.33 -6.85 -5.02
CA THR A 29 3.60 -6.15 -4.74
C THR A 29 4.06 -6.36 -3.30
N SER A 30 3.13 -6.31 -2.35
CA SER A 30 3.41 -6.53 -0.92
C SER A 30 3.82 -7.98 -0.65
N LEU A 31 3.11 -8.95 -1.23
CA LEU A 31 3.44 -10.37 -1.12
C LEU A 31 4.80 -10.69 -1.74
N ALA A 32 5.05 -10.18 -2.96
CA ALA A 32 6.34 -10.32 -3.63
C ALA A 32 7.47 -9.70 -2.80
N GLY A 33 7.21 -8.54 -2.18
CA GLY A 33 8.16 -7.85 -1.30
C GLY A 33 8.47 -8.59 -0.01
N ILE A 34 7.48 -9.24 0.61
CA ILE A 34 7.71 -10.11 1.78
C ILE A 34 8.56 -11.32 1.36
N GLY A 35 8.29 -11.90 0.19
CA GLY A 35 9.10 -12.97 -0.40
C GLY A 35 10.54 -12.55 -0.64
N LEU A 36 10.75 -11.39 -1.27
CA LEU A 36 12.07 -10.78 -1.48
C LEU A 36 12.78 -10.46 -0.15
N GLY A 37 12.07 -9.98 0.86
CA GLY A 37 12.62 -9.67 2.18
C GLY A 37 13.17 -10.87 2.94
N ARG A 38 12.73 -12.09 2.59
CA ARG A 38 13.25 -13.36 3.12
C ARG A 38 14.54 -13.81 2.44
N LEU A 39 14.83 -13.32 1.23
CA LEU A 39 16.07 -13.63 0.55
C LEU A 39 17.22 -12.89 1.23
N SER A 40 18.17 -13.65 1.75
CA SER A 40 19.43 -13.13 2.26
C SER A 40 20.47 -13.18 1.15
N VAL A 41 20.88 -12.03 0.63
CA VAL A 41 21.97 -11.92 -0.35
C VAL A 41 23.23 -11.52 0.43
N GLY A 42 24.26 -12.37 0.39
CA GLY A 42 25.57 -12.05 1.00
C GLY A 42 25.59 -11.91 2.52
N GLY A 43 24.65 -12.55 3.24
CA GLY A 43 24.58 -12.50 4.71
C GLY A 43 23.75 -11.35 5.30
N ILE A 44 23.29 -10.41 4.47
CA ILE A 44 22.39 -9.32 4.88
C ILE A 44 20.94 -9.73 4.56
N ARG A 45 20.06 -9.66 5.56
CA ARG A 45 18.62 -9.91 5.41
C ARG A 45 17.92 -8.59 5.16
N LEU A 46 17.25 -8.43 4.02
CA LEU A 46 16.49 -7.21 3.70
C LEU A 46 15.33 -6.98 4.68
N GLY A 47 14.73 -8.04 5.21
CA GLY A 47 13.63 -7.94 6.18
C GLY A 47 12.47 -7.11 5.61
N VAL A 48 11.97 -6.15 6.39
CA VAL A 48 10.85 -5.27 5.99
C VAL A 48 11.23 -4.37 4.80
N ALA A 49 12.52 -4.06 4.60
CA ALA A 49 12.96 -3.25 3.46
C ALA A 49 12.71 -3.95 2.11
N GLY A 50 12.59 -5.28 2.07
CA GLY A 50 12.25 -6.02 0.85
C GLY A 50 10.91 -5.60 0.24
N VAL A 51 9.96 -5.18 1.07
CA VAL A 51 8.67 -4.65 0.60
C VAL A 51 8.83 -3.31 -0.11
N LEU A 52 9.69 -2.43 0.41
CA LEU A 52 10.00 -1.13 -0.20
C LEU A 52 10.69 -1.31 -1.57
N PHE A 53 11.69 -2.20 -1.64
CA PHE A 53 12.39 -2.47 -2.91
C PHE A 53 11.48 -3.09 -3.97
N SER A 54 10.61 -4.02 -3.59
CA SER A 54 9.58 -4.56 -4.48
C SER A 54 8.70 -3.42 -5.04
N GLY A 55 8.17 -2.57 -4.16
CA GLY A 55 7.35 -1.42 -4.58
C GLY A 55 8.06 -0.48 -5.54
N LEU A 56 9.35 -0.20 -5.31
CA LEU A 56 10.15 0.65 -6.21
C LEU A 56 10.34 0.02 -7.59
N ILE A 57 10.61 -1.29 -7.65
CA ILE A 57 10.77 -2.02 -8.91
C ILE A 57 9.45 -2.04 -9.69
N PHE A 58 8.34 -2.41 -9.03
CA PHE A 58 7.03 -2.41 -9.67
C PHE A 58 6.63 -1.00 -10.14
N SER A 59 6.86 0.04 -9.33
CA SER A 59 6.59 1.42 -9.75
C SER A 59 7.45 1.86 -10.96
N HIS A 60 8.70 1.41 -11.03
CA HIS A 60 9.58 1.73 -12.16
C HIS A 60 9.12 1.11 -13.50
N PHE A 61 8.45 -0.05 -13.47
CA PHE A 61 7.90 -0.69 -14.67
C PHE A 61 6.62 -0.01 -15.22
N GLY A 62 6.19 1.11 -14.65
CA GLY A 62 5.02 1.86 -15.11
C GLY A 62 3.71 1.43 -14.46
N PHE A 63 3.76 0.71 -13.33
CA PHE A 63 2.58 0.50 -12.51
C PHE A 63 2.23 1.80 -11.78
N VAL A 64 1.26 2.54 -12.34
CA VAL A 64 0.72 3.77 -11.79
C VAL A 64 -0.65 3.47 -11.19
N LEU A 65 -0.75 3.63 -9.87
CA LEU A 65 -2.01 3.49 -9.14
C LEU A 65 -2.87 4.74 -9.34
N ASN A 66 -4.19 4.59 -9.25
CA ASN A 66 -5.10 5.72 -9.19
C ASN A 66 -4.68 6.68 -8.06
N PRO A 67 -4.57 8.00 -8.33
CA PRO A 67 -4.12 8.99 -7.35
C PRO A 67 -4.92 8.97 -6.05
N GLU A 68 -6.22 8.65 -6.09
CA GLU A 68 -7.07 8.55 -4.90
C GLU A 68 -6.67 7.35 -4.03
N VAL A 69 -6.47 6.18 -4.64
CA VAL A 69 -6.03 4.95 -3.94
C VAL A 69 -4.63 5.13 -3.36
N ALA A 70 -3.70 5.70 -4.14
CA ALA A 70 -2.34 5.96 -3.71
C ALA A 70 -2.29 6.94 -2.52
N HIS A 71 -3.09 8.02 -2.58
CA HIS A 71 -3.20 8.98 -1.50
C HIS A 71 -3.76 8.33 -0.22
N PHE A 72 -4.85 7.59 -0.34
CA PHE A 72 -5.48 6.88 0.77
C PHE A 72 -4.52 5.89 1.45
N VAL A 73 -3.87 5.02 0.66
CA VAL A 73 -2.94 4.01 1.20
C VAL A 73 -1.72 4.65 1.87
N LYS A 74 -1.23 5.78 1.34
CA LYS A 74 -0.13 6.53 1.95
C LYS A 74 -0.52 7.10 3.31
N GLU A 75 -1.67 7.78 3.42
CA GLU A 75 -2.12 8.36 4.69
C GLU A 75 -2.47 7.27 5.71
N PHE A 76 -3.24 6.27 5.28
CA PHE A 76 -3.61 5.14 6.12
C PHE A 76 -2.39 4.36 6.62
N GLY A 77 -1.45 4.06 5.72
CA GLY A 77 -0.20 3.37 6.06
C GLY A 77 0.68 4.18 7.01
N LEU A 78 0.75 5.51 6.84
CA LEU A 78 1.49 6.39 7.75
C LEU A 78 0.88 6.40 9.15
N VAL A 79 -0.46 6.48 9.26
CA VAL A 79 -1.16 6.41 10.56
C VAL A 79 -0.90 5.07 11.25
N LEU A 80 -1.03 3.95 10.52
CA LEU A 80 -0.72 2.62 11.05
C LEU A 80 0.75 2.48 11.49
N PHE A 81 1.68 3.04 10.71
CA PHE A 81 3.10 3.05 11.04
C PHE A 81 3.38 3.84 12.33
N VAL A 82 2.85 5.06 12.44
CA VAL A 82 2.99 5.90 13.64
C VAL A 82 2.35 5.22 14.85
N PHE A 83 1.19 4.60 14.69
CA PHE A 83 0.52 3.84 15.75
C PHE A 83 1.36 2.64 16.22
N ALA A 84 1.88 1.85 15.29
CA ALA A 84 2.75 0.71 15.60
C ALA A 84 4.04 1.16 16.31
N LEU A 85 4.66 2.26 15.87
CA LEU A 85 5.81 2.86 16.56
C LEU A 85 5.43 3.34 17.96
N GLY A 86 4.28 4.00 18.13
CA GLY A 86 3.80 4.43 19.44
C GLY A 86 3.59 3.27 20.41
N LEU A 87 3.03 2.16 19.93
CA LEU A 87 2.88 0.94 20.72
C LEU A 87 4.21 0.25 21.06
N GLN A 88 5.17 0.19 20.13
CA GLN A 88 6.49 -0.44 20.38
C GLN A 88 7.38 0.40 21.30
N MET A 89 7.28 1.73 21.23
CA MET A 89 8.04 2.64 22.08
C MET A 89 7.39 2.85 23.46
N GLY A 90 6.10 2.52 23.61
CA GLY A 90 5.35 2.58 24.87
C GLY A 90 5.86 1.72 26.04
N PRO A 91 6.21 0.42 25.88
CA PRO A 91 6.61 -0.46 27.00
C PRO A 91 7.94 -0.09 27.65
N GLY A 92 8.78 0.74 27.00
CA GLY A 92 10.05 1.23 27.57
C GLY A 92 9.89 2.28 28.67
N PHE A 93 8.70 2.87 28.85
CA PHE A 93 8.46 3.94 29.82
C PHE A 93 7.88 3.48 31.16
N PHE A 94 7.39 2.23 31.28
CA PHE A 94 6.76 1.69 32.50
C PHE A 94 7.54 0.54 33.14
N ALA A 95 8.68 0.15 32.56
CA ALA A 95 9.54 -0.91 33.07
C ALA A 95 10.71 -0.38 33.94
N SER A 96 10.60 0.86 34.45
CA SER A 96 11.52 1.45 35.42
C SER A 96 10.83 1.70 36.76
#